data_AF-A0AA88U9X0-F1
#
_entry.id   AF-A0AA88U9X0-F1
#
_cell.length_a   1.000
_cell.length_b   1.000
_cell.length_c   1.000
_cell.angle_alpha   90.00
_cell.angle_beta   90.00
_cell.angle_gamma   90.00
#
_symmetry.space_group_name_H-M   'P 1'
#
loop_
_entity.id
_entity.type
_entity.pdbx_description
1 polymer ?
#
loop_
_entity_poly.entity_id
_entity_poly.type
_entity_poly.pdbx_seq_one_letter_code
_entity_poly.pdbx_strand_id
1 'polypeptide(L)'
;MSDGRQSWLLSLAILLLVLSAQNSQARLTEENGVKSAIFLSPKFVLKPGSVANKFYFDIGFPRGHIGIKNFNAEVVDEAGNPVPLHETYLHHWVVLRYYQREGVEIPKYNGDLGFHQSDVIIVRNSGICNHGLSQYFGLGSETRRTATYVPDPYGIEIGDPKEIPAGYEEKWLLNVHAIDTRGAEDRLGCTECKCDLYNVTVDEYGRPLRPDYKGGLYCCYDETQCRVRKGFISATRSLYMRYTVKWVDWDSSIVPVRIYIFDVTDTWKRSDETTKLSTRHDCQVEYVIESCNSDVTSDGCFDTKRVSLSMPTGGDVIYGVAHQHTGGIGSALYGEDGRVICSSIPTYGEGEEAGNEAGYIVGMSTCYPRPGSVKISSGETLILESNYSSARRHTGVMGLFYILVAEPLKPDSLFHGSVKMHEKLTAPQFVWVEVLLGVTIAIAALAAYRQRSQREDGYQSVV
;
A
#
# COMPACT_ATOMS: atom_id res chain seq x y z
N MET A 1 23.41 25.20 -48.03
CA MET A 1 22.35 24.25 -47.60
C MET A 1 22.85 23.35 -46.46
N SER A 2 23.33 23.92 -45.36
CA SER A 2 23.90 23.15 -44.22
C SER A 2 23.24 23.48 -42.87
N ASP A 3 22.74 24.72 -42.68
CA ASP A 3 22.18 25.14 -41.38
C ASP A 3 20.80 24.56 -41.04
N GLY A 4 19.95 24.31 -42.05
CA GLY A 4 18.58 23.83 -41.81
C GLY A 4 18.51 22.42 -41.23
N ARG A 5 19.50 21.57 -41.53
CA ARG A 5 19.51 20.16 -41.09
C ARG A 5 19.98 20.01 -39.64
N GLN A 6 20.87 20.91 -39.20
CA GLN A 6 21.40 20.92 -37.83
C GLN A 6 20.40 21.51 -36.84
N SER A 7 19.64 22.53 -37.25
CA SER A 7 18.52 23.08 -36.47
C SER A 7 17.39 22.04 -36.30
N TRP A 8 17.08 21.26 -37.34
CA TRP A 8 16.06 20.20 -37.26
C TRP A 8 16.43 19.08 -36.29
N LEU A 9 17.70 18.66 -36.28
CA LEU A 9 18.19 17.61 -35.38
C LEU A 9 18.22 18.07 -33.92
N LEU A 10 18.55 19.35 -33.67
CA LEU A 10 18.47 19.96 -32.34
C LEU A 10 17.03 20.05 -31.84
N SER A 11 16.09 20.49 -32.70
CA SER A 11 14.67 20.53 -32.36
C SER A 11 14.09 19.15 -32.07
N LEU A 12 14.50 18.12 -32.84
CA LEU A 12 14.09 16.73 -32.61
C LEU A 12 14.67 16.18 -31.30
N ALA A 13 15.93 16.49 -30.98
CA ALA A 13 16.57 16.09 -29.73
C ALA A 13 15.91 16.76 -28.52
N ILE A 14 15.54 18.05 -28.62
CA ILE A 14 14.79 18.76 -27.58
C ILE A 14 13.38 18.18 -27.43
N LEU A 15 12.70 17.86 -28.54
CA LEU A 15 11.39 17.23 -28.49
C LEU A 15 11.45 15.84 -27.85
N LEU A 16 12.47 15.04 -28.18
CA LEU A 16 12.73 13.74 -27.55
C LEU A 16 13.09 13.88 -26.07
N LEU A 17 13.86 14.90 -25.70
CA LEU A 17 14.16 15.22 -24.30
C LEU A 17 12.91 15.62 -23.53
N VAL A 18 12.03 16.46 -24.11
CA VAL A 18 10.74 16.84 -23.50
C VAL A 18 9.79 15.65 -23.39
N LEU A 19 9.71 14.79 -24.41
CA LEU A 19 8.93 13.55 -24.39
C LEU A 19 9.49 12.53 -23.39
N SER A 20 10.81 12.44 -23.23
CA SER A 20 11.45 11.58 -22.22
C SER A 20 11.35 12.14 -20.80
N ALA A 21 11.25 13.47 -20.64
CA ALA A 21 11.01 14.14 -19.37
C ALA A 21 9.56 14.04 -18.88
N GLN A 22 8.62 13.59 -19.72
CA GLN A 22 7.25 13.28 -19.30
C GLN A 22 7.12 11.96 -18.54
N ASN A 23 8.18 11.14 -18.44
CA ASN A 23 8.12 9.84 -17.76
C ASN A 23 8.16 9.87 -16.22
N SER A 24 7.99 11.04 -15.60
CA SER A 24 7.86 11.16 -14.14
C SER A 24 6.58 11.85 -13.67
N GLN A 25 5.64 12.15 -14.57
CA GLN A 25 4.35 12.71 -14.19
C GLN A 25 3.39 11.57 -13.84
N ALA A 26 2.90 11.58 -12.60
CA ALA A 26 1.89 10.65 -12.13
C ALA A 26 0.69 10.67 -13.08
N ARG A 27 0.28 9.50 -13.59
CA ARG A 27 -0.85 9.39 -14.51
C ARG A 27 -2.15 9.55 -13.72
N LEU A 28 -2.66 10.77 -13.67
CA LEU A 28 -3.90 11.09 -12.97
C LEU A 28 -5.11 10.69 -13.82
N THR A 29 -6.05 9.95 -13.21
CA THR A 29 -7.34 9.60 -13.80
C THR A 29 -8.44 9.88 -12.79
N GLU A 30 -9.58 10.39 -13.25
CA GLU A 30 -10.75 10.64 -12.41
C GLU A 30 -11.96 9.91 -13.00
N GLU A 31 -12.62 9.07 -12.19
CA GLU A 31 -13.80 8.32 -12.59
C GLU A 31 -14.79 8.30 -11.42
N ASN A 32 -16.03 8.75 -11.67
CA ASN A 32 -17.09 8.86 -10.65
C ASN A 32 -16.66 9.63 -9.38
N GLY A 33 -15.83 10.66 -9.52
CA GLY A 33 -15.30 11.46 -8.41
C GLY A 33 -14.13 10.82 -7.65
N VAL A 34 -13.74 9.59 -7.99
CA VAL A 34 -12.54 8.94 -7.46
C VAL A 34 -11.36 9.25 -8.35
N LYS A 35 -10.36 9.92 -7.78
CA LYS A 35 -9.07 10.21 -8.39
C LYS A 35 -8.12 9.03 -8.19
N SER A 36 -7.23 8.82 -9.13
CA SER A 36 -6.23 7.75 -9.10
C SER A 36 -4.93 8.23 -9.72
N ALA A 37 -3.80 7.81 -9.14
CA ALA A 37 -2.48 8.08 -9.68
C ALA A 37 -1.52 6.91 -9.45
N ILE A 38 -0.60 6.73 -10.40
CA ILE A 38 0.46 5.74 -10.35
C ILE A 38 1.78 6.47 -10.13
N PHE A 39 2.59 5.95 -9.21
CA PHE A 39 3.90 6.47 -8.85
C PHE A 39 4.94 5.34 -8.87
N LEU A 40 6.21 5.74 -8.93
CA LEU A 40 7.37 4.86 -8.81
C LEU A 40 8.25 5.35 -7.67
N SER A 41 8.76 4.42 -6.86
CA SER A 41 9.86 4.72 -5.95
C SER A 41 11.12 5.10 -6.73
N PRO A 42 12.13 5.65 -6.05
CA PRO A 42 13.50 5.63 -6.58
C PRO A 42 13.95 4.20 -6.92
N LYS A 43 14.90 4.10 -7.86
CA LYS A 43 15.49 2.84 -8.28
C LYS A 43 16.28 2.21 -7.13
N PHE A 44 16.06 0.92 -6.89
CA PHE A 44 16.99 0.08 -6.13
C PHE A 44 17.58 -1.00 -7.02
N VAL A 45 18.76 -1.48 -6.65
CA VAL A 45 19.54 -2.39 -7.47
C VAL A 45 19.85 -3.65 -6.67
N LEU A 46 19.54 -4.81 -7.23
CA LEU A 46 19.80 -6.10 -6.62
C LEU A 46 20.69 -6.97 -7.50
N LYS A 47 21.64 -7.66 -6.86
CA LYS A 47 22.40 -8.78 -7.42
C LYS A 47 21.91 -10.08 -6.75
N PRO A 48 22.22 -11.26 -7.30
CA PRO A 48 21.82 -12.53 -6.68
C PRO A 48 22.14 -12.61 -5.19
N GLY A 49 21.13 -12.90 -4.37
CA GLY A 49 21.22 -13.00 -2.92
C GLY A 49 21.17 -11.66 -2.17
N SER A 50 21.37 -10.51 -2.81
CA SER A 50 21.47 -9.24 -2.07
C SER A 50 20.11 -8.79 -1.53
N VAL A 51 20.16 -8.03 -0.45
CA VAL A 51 19.01 -7.37 0.17
C VAL A 51 19.05 -5.87 -0.10
N ALA A 52 17.89 -5.31 -0.44
CA ALA A 52 17.63 -3.89 -0.39
C ALA A 52 16.61 -3.64 0.72
N ASN A 53 17.00 -2.90 1.76
CA ASN A 53 16.09 -2.38 2.79
C ASN A 53 16.19 -0.85 2.77
N LYS A 54 15.45 -0.22 1.85
CA LYS A 54 15.61 1.20 1.52
C LYS A 54 14.49 2.05 2.10
N PHE A 55 14.83 3.22 2.60
CA PHE A 55 13.88 4.23 3.09
C PHE A 55 13.87 5.43 2.15
N TYR A 56 12.70 5.72 1.58
CA TYR A 56 12.47 6.83 0.65
C TYR A 56 11.58 7.88 1.31
N PHE A 57 12.15 9.05 1.54
CA PHE A 57 11.43 10.19 2.12
C PHE A 57 10.78 11.05 1.04
N ASP A 58 9.62 11.61 1.36
CA ASP A 58 8.91 12.57 0.51
C ASP A 58 8.58 11.98 -0.86
N ILE A 59 8.04 10.75 -0.82
CA ILE A 59 7.61 10.04 -2.02
C ILE A 59 6.47 10.78 -2.72
N GLY A 60 6.28 10.52 -4.01
CA GLY A 60 5.08 10.95 -4.71
C GLY A 60 3.85 10.34 -4.06
N PHE A 61 2.95 11.16 -3.52
CA PHE A 61 1.72 10.74 -2.87
C PHE A 61 0.67 11.84 -3.05
N PRO A 62 -0.64 11.52 -3.17
CA PRO A 62 -1.66 12.56 -3.25
C PRO A 62 -1.61 13.46 -2.01
N ARG A 63 -1.82 14.77 -2.23
CA ARG A 63 -1.74 15.82 -1.21
C ARG A 63 -3.06 16.58 -1.10
N GLY A 64 -3.23 17.28 0.01
CA GLY A 64 -4.44 18.00 0.36
C GLY A 64 -5.32 17.20 1.33
N HIS A 65 -6.42 17.81 1.76
CA HIS A 65 -7.39 17.15 2.62
C HIS A 65 -8.22 16.17 1.78
N ILE A 66 -7.94 14.88 1.91
CA ILE A 66 -8.51 13.83 1.04
C ILE A 66 -8.85 12.56 1.83
N GLY A 67 -9.74 11.75 1.27
CA GLY A 67 -10.03 10.41 1.76
C GLY A 67 -9.37 9.36 0.87
N ILE A 68 -8.39 8.61 1.38
CA ILE A 68 -7.80 7.50 0.65
C ILE A 68 -8.80 6.35 0.56
N LYS A 69 -8.98 5.84 -0.66
CA LYS A 69 -9.94 4.79 -1.03
C LYS A 69 -9.26 3.47 -1.39
N ASN A 70 -8.02 3.48 -1.84
CA ASN A 70 -7.26 2.28 -2.16
C ASN A 70 -5.76 2.58 -2.26
N PHE A 71 -4.91 1.63 -1.86
CA PHE A 71 -3.47 1.67 -2.10
C PHE A 71 -2.98 0.26 -2.44
N ASN A 72 -2.45 0.07 -3.65
CA ASN A 72 -1.72 -1.14 -4.05
C ASN A 72 -0.29 -0.82 -4.44
N ALA A 73 0.63 -1.74 -4.18
CA ALA A 73 2.02 -1.62 -4.60
C ALA A 73 2.58 -2.96 -5.09
N GLU A 74 3.61 -2.89 -5.93
CA GLU A 74 4.25 -4.04 -6.53
C GLU A 74 5.67 -3.71 -7.00
N VAL A 75 6.58 -4.68 -6.88
CA VAL A 75 7.93 -4.56 -7.46
C VAL A 75 7.90 -4.83 -8.96
N VAL A 76 8.46 -3.89 -9.72
CA VAL A 76 8.56 -3.94 -11.18
C VAL A 76 10.00 -3.76 -11.67
N ASP A 77 10.28 -4.31 -12.86
CA ASP A 77 11.54 -4.11 -13.58
C ASP A 77 11.60 -2.75 -14.31
N GLU A 78 12.70 -2.48 -15.02
CA GLU A 78 12.88 -1.25 -15.80
C GLU A 78 11.86 -1.07 -16.93
N ALA A 79 11.29 -2.16 -17.43
CA ALA A 79 10.23 -2.13 -18.44
C ALA A 79 8.82 -1.99 -17.82
N GLY A 80 8.72 -1.97 -16.48
CA GLY A 80 7.46 -1.86 -15.75
C GLY A 80 6.72 -3.19 -15.60
N ASN A 81 7.36 -4.32 -15.87
CA ASN A 81 6.76 -5.64 -15.69
C ASN A 81 6.84 -6.06 -14.21
N PRO A 82 5.77 -6.65 -13.67
CA PRO A 82 5.80 -7.36 -12.40
C PRO A 82 6.92 -8.39 -12.30
N VAL A 83 7.63 -8.42 -11.16
CA VAL A 83 8.71 -9.40 -10.91
C VAL A 83 8.20 -10.53 -10.00
N PRO A 84 8.37 -11.81 -10.37
CA PRO A 84 7.95 -12.92 -9.53
C PRO A 84 8.68 -13.00 -8.18
N LEU A 85 7.98 -13.42 -7.12
CA LEU A 85 8.50 -13.55 -5.75
C LEU A 85 9.64 -14.57 -5.62
N HIS A 86 9.66 -15.58 -6.49
CA HIS A 86 10.74 -16.56 -6.54
C HIS A 86 12.05 -16.02 -7.16
N GLU A 87 12.00 -14.81 -7.74
CA GLU A 87 13.18 -14.09 -8.24
C GLU A 87 13.55 -12.93 -7.32
N THR A 88 12.58 -12.06 -7.02
CA THR A 88 12.74 -10.98 -6.05
C THR A 88 11.59 -11.03 -5.08
N TYR A 89 11.89 -11.51 -3.87
CA TYR A 89 10.93 -11.59 -2.81
C TYR A 89 10.74 -10.20 -2.19
N LEU A 90 9.56 -9.63 -2.36
CA LEU A 90 9.15 -8.43 -1.63
C LEU A 90 8.78 -8.84 -0.21
N HIS A 91 9.75 -8.77 0.71
CA HIS A 91 9.54 -9.17 2.10
C HIS A 91 8.52 -8.25 2.78
N HIS A 92 8.70 -6.94 2.66
CA HIS A 92 7.67 -5.97 3.03
C HIS A 92 7.86 -4.66 2.29
N TRP A 93 6.77 -3.90 2.25
CA TRP A 93 6.81 -2.49 1.95
C TRP A 93 5.92 -1.82 2.96
N VAL A 94 6.37 -0.71 3.55
CA VAL A 94 5.58 0.00 4.55
C VAL A 94 5.54 1.47 4.23
N VAL A 95 4.39 2.09 4.43
CA VAL A 95 4.17 3.51 4.16
C VAL A 95 3.77 4.23 5.44
N LEU A 96 4.55 5.24 5.78
CA LEU A 96 4.45 6.02 7.01
C LEU A 96 4.11 7.48 6.70
N ARG A 97 3.18 8.03 7.47
CA ARG A 97 2.85 9.46 7.47
C ARG A 97 3.78 10.18 8.44
N TYR A 98 4.29 11.34 8.06
CA TYR A 98 5.08 12.19 8.95
C TYR A 98 4.89 13.68 8.66
N TYR A 99 5.13 14.51 9.66
CA TYR A 99 5.20 15.96 9.51
C TYR A 99 6.66 16.40 9.50
N GLN A 100 7.01 17.24 8.53
CA GLN A 100 8.34 17.82 8.39
C GLN A 100 8.26 19.33 8.55
N ARG A 101 9.17 19.91 9.34
CA ARG A 101 9.25 21.36 9.48
C ARG A 101 9.55 22.03 8.14
N GLU A 102 8.80 23.08 7.83
CA GLU A 102 9.01 23.89 6.64
C GLU A 102 10.44 24.47 6.61
N GLY A 103 11.05 24.49 5.42
CA GLY A 103 12.40 25.04 5.20
C GLY A 103 13.56 24.14 5.67
N VAL A 104 13.29 22.97 6.25
CA VAL A 104 14.31 21.95 6.55
C VAL A 104 14.37 20.96 5.39
N GLU A 105 15.55 20.76 4.79
CA GLU A 105 15.76 19.68 3.81
C GLU A 105 16.24 18.42 4.54
N ILE A 106 15.52 17.31 4.34
CA ILE A 106 15.91 15.99 4.84
C ILE A 106 16.61 15.26 3.69
N PRO A 107 17.79 14.66 3.92
CA PRO A 107 18.42 13.79 2.94
C PRO A 107 17.43 12.71 2.48
N LYS A 108 17.21 12.62 1.17
CA LYS A 108 16.18 11.73 0.59
C LYS A 108 16.48 10.23 0.74
N TYR A 109 17.68 9.84 1.19
CA TYR A 109 18.16 8.45 1.19
C TYR A 109 19.10 8.12 2.37
N ASN A 110 18.97 6.89 2.89
CA ASN A 110 19.92 6.15 3.71
C ASN A 110 20.86 7.01 4.59
N GLY A 111 20.29 7.66 5.60
CA GLY A 111 21.05 8.22 6.70
C GLY A 111 20.57 7.60 7.99
N ASP A 112 21.52 7.12 8.81
CA ASP A 112 21.31 6.92 10.24
C ASP A 112 20.56 8.14 10.76
N LEU A 113 19.31 7.95 11.21
CA LEU A 113 18.34 9.03 11.41
C LEU A 113 18.69 9.84 12.68
N GLY A 114 19.88 10.44 12.72
CA GLY A 114 20.38 11.37 13.73
C GLY A 114 19.63 12.70 13.73
N PHE A 115 18.30 12.66 13.58
CA PHE A 115 17.42 13.80 13.59
C PHE A 115 17.09 14.17 15.03
N HIS A 116 17.13 15.47 15.32
CA HIS A 116 16.39 15.98 16.45
C HIS A 116 14.90 15.71 16.19
N GLN A 117 14.21 15.08 17.15
CA GLN A 117 12.76 14.80 17.08
C GLN A 117 11.91 16.05 16.77
N SER A 118 12.49 17.26 16.87
CA SER A 118 11.81 18.52 16.56
C SER A 118 11.58 18.79 15.08
N ASP A 119 12.30 18.17 14.15
CA ASP A 119 12.19 18.51 12.71
C ASP A 119 11.31 17.52 11.94
N VAL A 120 11.13 16.31 12.50
CA VAL A 120 10.31 15.23 11.94
C VAL A 120 9.44 14.64 13.03
N ILE A 121 8.13 14.63 12.78
CA ILE A 121 7.14 14.04 13.67
C ILE A 121 6.49 12.87 12.93
N ILE A 122 6.82 11.64 13.34
CA ILE A 122 6.16 10.44 12.79
C ILE A 122 4.71 10.41 13.29
N VAL A 123 3.78 10.34 12.35
CA VAL A 123 2.35 10.18 12.63
C VAL A 123 2.04 8.69 12.61
N ARG A 124 1.64 8.16 13.77
CA ARG A 124 1.36 6.74 13.96
C ARG A 124 -0.10 6.45 13.63
N ASN A 125 -0.39 5.23 13.18
CA ASN A 125 -1.75 4.72 13.15
C ASN A 125 -2.35 4.62 14.58
N SER A 126 -3.62 4.24 14.69
CA SER A 126 -4.34 4.14 15.97
C SER A 126 -4.05 2.84 16.74
N GLY A 127 -3.14 2.00 16.25
CA GLY A 127 -2.73 0.73 16.85
C GLY A 127 -2.11 0.89 18.25
N ILE A 128 -2.05 -0.23 18.96
CA ILE A 128 -1.68 -0.28 20.39
C ILE A 128 -0.18 -0.44 20.63
N CYS A 129 0.57 -0.93 19.64
CA CYS A 129 2.01 -1.20 19.76
C CYS A 129 2.81 0.09 20.05
N ASN A 130 3.66 0.08 21.09
CA ASN A 130 4.47 1.27 21.43
C ASN A 130 5.68 1.45 20.52
N HIS A 131 6.21 0.37 19.96
CA HIS A 131 7.33 0.38 19.02
C HIS A 131 6.96 -0.46 17.81
N GLY A 132 7.47 -0.06 16.65
CA GLY A 132 7.11 -0.69 15.38
C GLY A 132 5.63 -0.50 15.01
N LEU A 133 5.26 -1.11 13.89
CA LEU A 133 3.87 -1.21 13.40
C LEU A 133 3.12 0.12 13.31
N SER A 134 3.81 1.24 13.08
CA SER A 134 3.24 2.58 12.96
C SER A 134 2.72 2.90 11.55
N GLN A 135 2.94 2.01 10.59
CA GLN A 135 2.58 2.20 9.17
C GLN A 135 1.08 2.29 8.95
N TYR A 136 0.71 3.01 7.90
CA TYR A 136 -0.67 3.11 7.44
C TYR A 136 -0.96 2.06 6.37
N PHE A 137 0.01 1.74 5.53
CA PHE A 137 -0.15 0.79 4.43
C PHE A 137 1.06 -0.11 4.30
N GLY A 138 0.81 -1.25 3.66
CA GLY A 138 1.83 -2.21 3.26
C GLY A 138 2.27 -3.12 4.41
N LEU A 139 2.29 -4.43 4.13
CA LEU A 139 2.71 -5.46 5.08
C LEU A 139 3.60 -6.49 4.36
N GLY A 140 3.22 -7.02 3.20
CA GLY A 140 4.08 -7.95 2.46
C GLY A 140 3.75 -8.18 0.99
N SER A 141 4.24 -9.31 0.48
CA SER A 141 4.08 -9.79 -0.89
C SER A 141 2.65 -10.20 -1.26
N GLU A 142 1.79 -10.45 -0.29
CA GLU A 142 0.39 -10.88 -0.46
C GLU A 142 -0.49 -9.83 -1.16
N THR A 143 0.03 -8.62 -1.36
CA THR A 143 -0.75 -7.46 -1.82
C THR A 143 -1.34 -7.60 -3.22
N ARG A 144 -0.84 -8.50 -4.07
CA ARG A 144 -1.35 -8.69 -5.45
C ARG A 144 -2.77 -9.23 -5.53
N ARG A 145 -3.15 -10.13 -4.61
CA ARG A 145 -4.49 -10.74 -4.57
C ARG A 145 -5.26 -10.41 -3.30
N THR A 146 -4.83 -9.38 -2.57
CA THR A 146 -5.50 -8.91 -1.37
C THR A 146 -6.29 -7.64 -1.68
N ALA A 147 -7.58 -7.63 -1.39
CA ALA A 147 -8.41 -6.45 -1.59
C ALA A 147 -8.08 -5.38 -0.54
N THR A 148 -7.73 -4.16 -0.96
CA THR A 148 -7.31 -3.04 -0.09
C THR A 148 -8.23 -1.82 -0.20
N TYR A 149 -9.43 -1.97 -0.77
CA TYR A 149 -10.32 -0.84 -0.99
C TYR A 149 -11.05 -0.45 0.30
N VAL A 150 -11.34 0.83 0.46
CA VAL A 150 -12.16 1.35 1.55
C VAL A 150 -13.56 1.62 0.99
N PRO A 151 -14.62 0.94 1.45
CA PRO A 151 -15.97 1.11 0.91
C PRO A 151 -16.53 2.50 1.23
N ASP A 152 -17.49 2.98 0.44
CA ASP A 152 -18.24 4.19 0.79
C ASP A 152 -19.18 3.93 2.00
N PRO A 153 -19.46 4.93 2.85
CA PRO A 153 -18.98 6.33 2.80
C PRO A 153 -17.61 6.54 3.49
N TYR A 154 -16.84 5.48 3.73
CA TYR A 154 -15.65 5.55 4.57
C TYR A 154 -14.41 6.03 3.81
N GLY A 155 -13.47 6.65 4.50
CA GLY A 155 -12.17 7.05 3.93
C GLY A 155 -11.08 7.10 4.99
N ILE A 156 -9.85 6.76 4.62
CA ILE A 156 -8.69 7.05 5.48
C ILE A 156 -8.34 8.52 5.27
N GLU A 157 -8.63 9.34 6.27
CA GLU A 157 -8.42 10.79 6.24
C GLU A 157 -6.93 11.13 6.33
N ILE A 158 -6.46 11.99 5.44
CA ILE A 158 -5.12 12.55 5.46
C ILE A 158 -5.15 14.04 5.12
N GLY A 159 -4.10 14.77 5.48
CA GLY A 159 -3.96 16.17 5.09
C GLY A 159 -4.98 17.12 5.72
N ASP A 160 -5.65 16.76 6.83
CA ASP A 160 -6.49 17.69 7.58
C ASP A 160 -5.62 18.83 8.14
N PRO A 161 -5.85 20.10 7.71
CA PRO A 161 -5.08 21.25 8.20
C PRO A 161 -5.16 21.46 9.72
N LYS A 162 -6.16 20.85 10.41
CA LYS A 162 -6.29 20.92 11.87
C LYS A 162 -5.35 19.95 12.59
N GLU A 163 -4.94 18.86 11.93
CA GLU A 163 -4.02 17.87 12.50
C GLU A 163 -2.55 18.22 12.28
N ILE A 164 -2.25 19.01 11.24
CA ILE A 164 -0.89 19.38 10.86
C ILE A 164 -0.40 20.53 11.76
N PRO A 165 0.71 20.38 12.50
CA PRO A 165 1.26 21.45 13.32
C PRO A 165 1.68 22.67 12.50
N ALA A 166 1.52 23.86 13.07
CA ALA A 166 1.92 25.10 12.40
C ALA A 166 3.42 25.10 12.04
N GLY A 167 3.74 25.45 10.79
CA GLY A 167 5.11 25.44 10.26
C GLY A 167 5.62 24.04 9.88
N TYR A 168 4.72 23.07 9.72
CA TYR A 168 5.04 21.74 9.21
C TYR A 168 4.19 21.41 7.99
N GLU A 169 4.75 20.56 7.13
CA GLU A 169 4.06 19.94 6.00
C GLU A 169 3.91 18.44 6.21
N GLU A 170 2.79 17.88 5.76
CA GLU A 170 2.61 16.43 5.70
C GLU A 170 3.35 15.82 4.51
N LYS A 171 4.09 14.75 4.81
CA LYS A 171 4.85 13.97 3.84
C LYS A 171 4.74 12.47 4.15
N TRP A 172 5.19 11.68 3.18
CA TRP A 172 5.08 10.23 3.21
C TRP A 172 6.43 9.58 3.01
N LEU A 173 6.70 8.55 3.80
CA LEU A 173 7.88 7.70 3.73
C LEU A 173 7.47 6.34 3.21
N LEU A 174 8.23 5.79 2.27
CA LEU A 174 8.13 4.40 1.83
C LEU A 174 9.39 3.67 2.26
N ASN A 175 9.25 2.59 3.00
CA ASN A 175 10.30 1.59 3.14
C ASN A 175 10.02 0.40 2.23
N VAL A 176 11.05 -0.05 1.52
CA VAL A 176 11.01 -1.24 0.64
C VAL A 176 12.08 -2.21 1.09
N HIS A 177 11.65 -3.39 1.51
CA HIS A 177 12.53 -4.50 1.85
C HIS A 177 12.32 -5.63 0.84
N ALA A 178 13.32 -5.82 -0.03
CA ALA A 178 13.30 -6.80 -1.10
C ALA A 178 14.59 -7.63 -1.11
N ILE A 179 14.45 -8.92 -1.38
CA ILE A 179 15.52 -9.91 -1.36
C ILE A 179 15.58 -10.60 -2.71
N ASP A 180 16.74 -10.58 -3.36
CA ASP A 180 16.95 -11.35 -4.58
C ASP A 180 17.23 -12.81 -4.24
N THR A 181 16.30 -13.70 -4.56
CA THR A 181 16.38 -15.13 -4.21
C THR A 181 16.89 -15.99 -5.38
N ARG A 182 17.34 -15.36 -6.48
CA ARG A 182 17.89 -16.09 -7.63
C ARG A 182 19.21 -16.75 -7.24
N GLY A 183 19.28 -18.06 -7.44
CA GLY A 183 20.47 -18.84 -7.12
C GLY A 183 20.70 -19.07 -5.62
N ALA A 184 19.77 -18.68 -4.73
CA ALA A 184 19.86 -18.97 -3.31
C ALA A 184 20.07 -20.47 -3.03
N GLU A 185 20.87 -20.80 -2.02
CA GLU A 185 21.05 -22.19 -1.56
C GLU A 185 19.77 -22.71 -0.89
N ASP A 186 19.18 -21.90 -0.01
CA ASP A 186 17.88 -22.14 0.63
C ASP A 186 17.01 -20.89 0.44
N ARG A 187 16.10 -20.93 -0.55
CA ARG A 187 15.21 -19.80 -0.87
C ARG A 187 14.33 -19.41 0.32
N LEU A 188 13.69 -20.41 0.96
CA LEU A 188 12.81 -20.17 2.10
C LEU A 188 13.60 -19.60 3.27
N GLY A 189 14.78 -20.14 3.55
CA GLY A 189 15.66 -19.60 4.58
C GLY A 189 16.11 -18.16 4.32
N CYS A 190 16.33 -17.78 3.05
CA CYS A 190 16.60 -16.38 2.70
C CYS A 190 15.40 -15.49 3.01
N THR A 191 14.19 -15.90 2.63
CA THR A 191 12.96 -15.12 2.86
C THR A 191 12.57 -15.04 4.33
N GLU A 192 12.95 -16.04 5.13
CA GLU A 192 12.81 -16.08 6.60
C GLU A 192 13.98 -15.41 7.34
N CYS A 193 14.90 -14.79 6.59
CA CYS A 193 16.05 -14.09 7.11
C CYS A 193 16.93 -14.90 8.08
N LYS A 194 17.18 -16.19 7.79
CA LYS A 194 18.03 -17.05 8.63
C LYS A 194 19.46 -16.52 8.69
N CYS A 195 19.94 -16.19 9.88
CA CYS A 195 21.19 -15.44 10.07
C CYS A 195 22.44 -16.16 9.52
N ASP A 196 22.45 -17.49 9.54
CA ASP A 196 23.54 -18.31 9.01
C ASP A 196 23.66 -18.24 7.48
N LEU A 197 22.55 -18.02 6.76
CA LEU A 197 22.56 -17.79 5.32
C LEU A 197 23.07 -16.40 4.94
N TYR A 198 22.90 -15.40 5.80
CA TYR A 198 23.42 -14.04 5.59
C TYR A 198 24.84 -13.85 6.14
N ASN A 199 25.35 -14.82 6.92
CA ASN A 199 26.66 -14.77 7.56
C ASN A 199 26.84 -13.51 8.44
N VAL A 200 25.82 -13.19 9.23
CA VAL A 200 25.79 -12.02 10.12
C VAL A 200 25.77 -12.45 11.59
N THR A 201 26.41 -11.66 12.44
CA THR A 201 26.46 -11.85 13.90
C THR A 201 26.10 -10.59 14.68
N VAL A 202 25.88 -9.48 13.98
CA VAL A 202 25.46 -8.18 14.50
C VAL A 202 24.30 -7.65 13.67
N ASP A 203 23.42 -6.86 14.28
CA ASP A 203 22.32 -6.18 13.62
C ASP A 203 22.79 -4.93 12.83
N GLU A 204 21.83 -4.23 12.20
CA GLU A 204 22.09 -3.02 11.40
C GLU A 204 22.73 -1.86 12.18
N TYR A 205 22.63 -1.88 13.52
CA TYR A 205 23.21 -0.87 14.41
C TYR A 205 24.56 -1.35 15.00
N GLY A 206 25.09 -2.46 14.52
CA GLY A 206 26.34 -3.06 15.00
C GLY A 206 26.21 -3.73 16.37
N ARG A 207 24.99 -4.00 16.86
CA ARG A 207 24.77 -4.66 18.15
C ARG A 207 24.83 -6.17 17.98
N PRO A 208 25.52 -6.92 18.87
CA PRO A 208 25.56 -8.38 18.79
C PRO A 208 24.17 -9.02 18.82
N LEU A 209 23.94 -9.97 17.92
CA LEU A 209 22.72 -10.79 17.93
C LEU A 209 22.74 -11.75 19.13
N ARG A 210 21.56 -12.02 19.69
CA ARG A 210 21.44 -13.00 20.77
C ARG A 210 21.78 -14.40 20.24
N PRO A 211 22.45 -15.27 21.01
CA PRO A 211 22.84 -16.60 20.53
C PRO A 211 21.67 -17.49 20.06
N ASP A 212 20.48 -17.29 20.62
CA ASP A 212 19.24 -17.98 20.30
C ASP A 212 18.45 -17.34 19.15
N TYR A 213 18.80 -16.14 18.71
CA TYR A 213 18.18 -15.48 17.57
C TYR A 213 18.72 -16.07 16.25
N LYS A 214 17.93 -16.95 15.63
CA LYS A 214 18.36 -17.72 14.44
C LYS A 214 17.93 -17.13 13.10
N GLY A 215 16.98 -16.21 13.10
CA GLY A 215 16.53 -15.55 11.89
C GLY A 215 15.42 -14.55 12.16
N GLY A 216 15.28 -13.59 11.24
CA GLY A 216 14.32 -12.50 11.31
C GLY A 216 14.91 -11.15 10.90
N LEU A 217 14.19 -10.08 11.23
CA LEU A 217 14.46 -8.68 10.87
C LEU A 217 15.91 -8.24 11.07
N TYR A 218 16.59 -8.72 12.12
CA TYR A 218 17.96 -8.29 12.42
C TYR A 218 19.04 -8.95 11.54
N CYS A 219 18.67 -9.89 10.67
CA CYS A 219 19.63 -10.68 9.90
C CYS A 219 19.68 -10.39 8.40
N CYS A 220 18.67 -9.71 7.86
CA CYS A 220 18.55 -9.34 6.45
C CYS A 220 18.39 -7.83 6.29
N TYR A 221 19.25 -7.04 6.93
CA TYR A 221 19.26 -5.59 6.75
C TYR A 221 19.88 -5.20 5.41
N ASP A 222 19.85 -3.89 5.10
CA ASP A 222 20.30 -3.35 3.82
C ASP A 222 21.74 -3.79 3.47
N GLU A 223 21.97 -4.08 2.19
CA GLU A 223 23.28 -4.49 1.64
C GLU A 223 23.83 -5.85 2.11
N THR A 224 23.13 -6.55 3.01
CA THR A 224 23.43 -7.96 3.30
C THR A 224 23.19 -8.84 2.08
N GLN A 225 23.76 -10.03 2.09
CA GLN A 225 23.64 -10.97 0.99
C GLN A 225 23.38 -12.38 1.50
N CYS A 226 22.21 -12.93 1.16
CA CYS A 226 21.90 -14.33 1.37
C CYS A 226 22.82 -15.22 0.53
N ARG A 227 23.22 -16.35 1.10
CA ARG A 227 24.08 -17.32 0.44
C ARG A 227 23.47 -17.84 -0.87
N VAL A 228 24.26 -17.74 -1.93
CA VAL A 228 23.94 -18.26 -3.26
C VAL A 228 24.83 -19.45 -3.61
N ARG A 229 24.32 -20.36 -4.43
CA ARG A 229 25.04 -21.57 -4.88
C ARG A 229 26.36 -21.17 -5.54
N LYS A 230 27.43 -21.89 -5.18
CA LYS A 230 28.77 -21.67 -5.75
C LYS A 230 28.74 -21.67 -7.28
N GLY A 231 29.28 -20.62 -7.89
CA GLY A 231 29.36 -20.48 -9.35
C GLY A 231 28.07 -19.96 -10.01
N PHE A 232 27.03 -19.63 -9.24
CA PHE A 232 25.85 -18.95 -9.79
C PHE A 232 26.20 -17.51 -10.15
N ILE A 233 26.03 -17.17 -11.43
CA ILE A 233 26.22 -15.82 -11.96
C ILE A 233 24.92 -15.43 -12.66
N SER A 234 24.38 -14.28 -12.31
CA SER A 234 23.21 -13.71 -12.97
C SER A 234 23.32 -12.18 -12.98
N ALA A 235 22.61 -11.56 -13.91
CA ALA A 235 22.64 -10.12 -14.09
C ALA A 235 22.07 -9.39 -12.87
N THR A 236 22.72 -8.28 -12.52
CA THR A 236 22.16 -7.26 -11.64
C THR A 236 20.88 -6.69 -12.23
N ARG A 237 19.88 -6.44 -11.40
CA ARG A 237 18.59 -5.88 -11.79
C ARG A 237 18.37 -4.52 -11.14
N SER A 238 17.93 -3.58 -11.96
CA SER A 238 17.33 -2.33 -11.53
C SER A 238 15.84 -2.56 -11.32
N LEU A 239 15.32 -2.20 -10.15
CA LEU A 239 13.94 -2.44 -9.75
C LEU A 239 13.33 -1.19 -9.14
N TYR A 240 12.00 -1.13 -9.14
CA TYR A 240 11.21 -0.06 -8.58
C TYR A 240 10.01 -0.62 -7.83
N MET A 241 9.56 0.08 -6.80
CA MET A 241 8.21 -0.12 -6.27
C MET A 241 7.25 0.75 -7.08
N ARG A 242 6.36 0.13 -7.83
CA ARG A 242 5.22 0.80 -8.47
C ARG A 242 4.04 0.77 -7.53
N TYR A 243 3.40 1.90 -7.31
CA TYR A 243 2.20 1.95 -6.50
C TYR A 243 1.11 2.82 -7.09
N THR A 244 -0.13 2.41 -6.85
CA THR A 244 -1.36 3.07 -7.30
C THR A 244 -2.17 3.48 -6.09
N VAL A 245 -2.48 4.77 -6.00
CA VAL A 245 -3.31 5.32 -4.94
C VAL A 245 -4.61 5.80 -5.55
N LYS A 246 -5.75 5.49 -4.92
CA LYS A 246 -7.07 6.05 -5.25
C LYS A 246 -7.59 6.86 -4.07
N TRP A 247 -8.18 8.01 -4.34
CA TRP A 247 -8.68 8.93 -3.33
C TRP A 247 -9.85 9.76 -3.84
N VAL A 248 -10.54 10.42 -2.91
CA VAL A 248 -11.56 11.44 -3.19
C VAL A 248 -11.18 12.73 -2.46
N ASP A 249 -11.63 13.87 -2.96
CA ASP A 249 -11.51 15.12 -2.20
C ASP A 249 -12.32 15.00 -0.91
N TRP A 250 -11.78 15.53 0.19
CA TRP A 250 -12.48 15.41 1.46
C TRP A 250 -13.78 16.23 1.46
N ASP A 251 -14.85 15.61 1.94
CA ASP A 251 -16.14 16.22 2.16
C ASP A 251 -16.72 15.70 3.49
N SER A 252 -17.59 16.49 4.10
CA SER A 252 -18.27 16.19 5.37
C SER A 252 -19.13 14.92 5.37
N SER A 253 -19.49 14.36 4.22
CA SER A 253 -20.18 13.07 4.12
C SER A 253 -19.26 11.86 4.27
N ILE A 254 -17.95 12.04 4.14
CA ILE A 254 -16.97 10.96 4.31
C ILE A 254 -16.81 10.66 5.79
N VAL A 255 -16.87 9.38 6.12
CA VAL A 255 -16.69 8.88 7.49
C VAL A 255 -15.23 8.45 7.67
N PRO A 256 -14.43 9.15 8.50
CA PRO A 256 -13.04 8.76 8.73
C PRO A 256 -12.97 7.38 9.38
N VAL A 257 -12.00 6.58 8.94
CA VAL A 257 -11.64 5.32 9.59
C VAL A 257 -10.28 5.40 10.26
N ARG A 258 -10.17 4.74 11.40
CA ARG A 258 -8.92 4.53 12.12
C ARG A 258 -8.30 3.21 11.70
N ILE A 259 -6.97 3.20 11.62
CA ILE A 259 -6.18 2.04 11.26
C ILE A 259 -5.64 1.41 12.54
N TYR A 260 -5.89 0.12 12.72
CA TYR A 260 -5.29 -0.68 13.79
C TYR A 260 -4.50 -1.82 13.18
N ILE A 261 -3.26 -1.98 13.66
CA ILE A 261 -2.44 -3.16 13.39
C ILE A 261 -2.17 -3.83 14.73
N PHE A 262 -2.65 -5.05 14.86
CA PHE A 262 -2.44 -5.90 16.02
C PHE A 262 -1.33 -6.91 15.74
N ASP A 263 -0.66 -7.33 16.81
CA ASP A 263 0.47 -8.26 16.75
C ASP A 263 0.26 -9.37 17.77
N VAL A 264 0.27 -10.62 17.29
CA VAL A 264 0.13 -11.80 18.15
C VAL A 264 1.27 -11.94 19.17
N THR A 265 2.39 -11.25 18.97
CA THR A 265 3.57 -11.27 19.84
C THR A 265 3.54 -10.22 20.95
N ASP A 266 2.51 -9.38 21.02
CA ASP A 266 2.37 -8.40 22.11
C ASP A 266 2.41 -9.09 23.48
N THR A 267 3.23 -8.54 24.38
CA THR A 267 3.40 -9.05 25.74
C THR A 267 2.53 -8.32 26.76
N TRP A 268 1.63 -7.45 26.33
CA TRP A 268 0.71 -6.75 27.23
C TRP A 268 -0.06 -7.75 28.11
N LYS A 269 -0.23 -7.38 29.38
CA LYS A 269 -1.03 -8.13 30.34
C LYS A 269 -1.96 -7.16 31.06
N ARG A 270 -3.22 -7.55 31.17
CA ARG A 270 -4.20 -6.88 32.02
C ARG A 270 -3.73 -7.00 33.47
N SER A 271 -3.31 -5.90 34.09
CA SER A 271 -2.90 -5.90 35.50
C SER A 271 -4.12 -5.95 36.42
N ASP A 272 -4.12 -6.83 37.40
CA ASP A 272 -5.07 -6.79 38.51
C ASP A 272 -4.96 -5.45 39.25
N GLU A 273 -6.10 -4.90 39.65
CA GLU A 273 -6.44 -3.49 39.94
C GLU A 273 -5.62 -2.74 41.02
N THR A 274 -4.41 -3.17 41.40
CA THR A 274 -3.65 -2.60 42.52
C THR A 274 -2.24 -2.09 42.19
N THR A 275 -1.78 -2.24 40.94
CA THR A 275 -0.52 -1.64 40.48
C THR A 275 -0.76 -0.92 39.15
N LYS A 276 -0.18 0.28 39.01
CA LYS A 276 -0.36 1.18 37.85
C LYS A 276 -0.51 0.38 36.54
N LEU A 277 -1.65 0.57 35.87
CA LEU A 277 -1.98 -0.03 34.58
C LEU A 277 -0.72 -0.02 33.68
N SER A 278 -0.16 -1.18 33.39
CA SER A 278 0.89 -1.27 32.37
C SER A 278 0.21 -1.00 31.04
N THR A 279 0.16 0.27 30.62
CA THR A 279 -0.38 0.69 29.32
C THR A 279 0.57 0.38 28.17
N ARG A 280 1.72 -0.24 28.46
CA ARG A 280 2.76 -0.48 27.49
C ARG A 280 2.57 -1.84 26.81
N HIS A 281 2.03 -1.82 25.60
CA HIS A 281 2.10 -2.91 24.63
C HIS A 281 3.50 -3.00 24.02
N ASP A 282 4.10 -4.17 24.08
CA ASP A 282 5.47 -4.44 23.60
C ASP A 282 5.41 -5.51 22.51
N CYS A 283 5.05 -5.05 21.32
CA CYS A 283 4.93 -5.87 20.11
C CYS A 283 6.32 -6.23 19.59
N GLN A 284 6.61 -7.52 19.47
CA GLN A 284 7.92 -8.03 19.00
C GLN A 284 7.98 -8.16 17.47
N VAL A 285 6.86 -7.98 16.77
CA VAL A 285 6.67 -8.04 15.31
C VAL A 285 6.81 -9.44 14.71
N GLU A 286 7.83 -10.18 15.12
CA GLU A 286 8.15 -11.49 14.60
C GLU A 286 8.37 -12.53 15.70
N TYR A 287 8.21 -13.81 15.34
CA TYR A 287 8.47 -14.93 16.23
C TYR A 287 8.94 -16.17 15.46
N VAL A 288 9.34 -17.20 16.20
CA VAL A 288 9.80 -18.48 15.67
C VAL A 288 8.69 -19.52 15.83
N ILE A 289 8.50 -20.35 14.80
CA ILE A 289 7.72 -21.58 14.88
C ILE A 289 8.70 -22.73 14.99
N GLU A 290 8.63 -23.50 16.07
CA GLU A 290 9.44 -24.71 16.21
C GLU A 290 8.83 -25.87 15.44
N SER A 291 9.69 -26.77 14.94
CA SER A 291 9.22 -27.94 14.20
C SER A 291 8.56 -28.97 15.12
N CYS A 292 7.47 -29.58 14.66
CA CYS A 292 6.85 -30.73 15.32
C CYS A 292 7.81 -31.95 15.34
N ASN A 293 7.59 -32.87 16.29
CA ASN A 293 8.35 -34.12 16.35
C ASN A 293 8.05 -35.03 15.14
N SER A 294 9.06 -35.74 14.65
CA SER A 294 9.02 -36.61 13.47
C SER A 294 8.04 -37.79 13.55
N ASP A 295 7.49 -38.07 14.74
CA ASP A 295 6.56 -39.19 14.98
C ASP A 295 5.09 -38.83 14.71
N VAL A 296 4.81 -37.57 14.36
CA VAL A 296 3.46 -37.08 14.02
C VAL A 296 3.36 -36.95 12.49
N THR A 297 2.26 -37.46 11.90
CA THR A 297 1.99 -37.25 10.47
C THR A 297 1.89 -35.76 10.16
N SER A 298 2.42 -35.32 9.00
CA SER A 298 2.51 -33.89 8.62
C SER A 298 1.20 -33.10 8.80
N ASP A 299 0.07 -33.77 8.63
CA ASP A 299 -1.28 -33.18 8.70
C ASP A 299 -1.70 -32.76 10.12
N GLY A 300 -0.95 -33.16 11.16
CA GLY A 300 -1.18 -32.76 12.55
C GLY A 300 -0.24 -31.67 13.07
N CYS A 301 0.71 -31.19 12.24
CA CYS A 301 1.73 -30.23 12.67
C CYS A 301 1.30 -28.78 12.42
N PHE A 302 0.66 -28.19 13.42
CA PHE A 302 0.35 -26.76 13.47
C PHE A 302 0.81 -26.13 14.79
N ASP A 303 1.14 -24.85 14.75
CA ASP A 303 1.40 -24.00 15.91
C ASP A 303 0.37 -22.87 15.92
N THR A 304 -0.28 -22.70 17.07
CA THR A 304 -1.30 -21.68 17.28
C THR A 304 -0.82 -20.72 18.36
N LYS A 305 -0.59 -19.47 17.97
CA LYS A 305 -0.29 -18.40 18.91
C LYS A 305 -1.52 -17.54 19.14
N ARG A 306 -1.84 -17.25 20.40
CA ARG A 306 -2.97 -16.40 20.80
C ARG A 306 -2.54 -15.33 21.77
N VAL A 307 -3.15 -14.15 21.66
CA VAL A 307 -2.97 -13.03 22.58
C VAL A 307 -4.29 -12.32 22.83
N SER A 308 -4.44 -11.74 24.02
CA SER A 308 -5.55 -10.88 24.39
C SER A 308 -5.10 -9.42 24.40
N LEU A 309 -5.83 -8.56 23.70
CA LEU A 309 -5.51 -7.15 23.47
C LEU A 309 -6.71 -6.30 23.91
N SER A 310 -6.50 -5.10 24.45
CA SER A 310 -7.61 -4.20 24.76
C SER A 310 -7.77 -3.16 23.66
N MET A 311 -8.99 -3.02 23.14
CA MET A 311 -9.29 -2.01 22.13
C MET A 311 -9.35 -0.62 22.78
N PRO A 312 -8.53 0.36 22.38
CA PRO A 312 -8.51 1.67 23.04
C PRO A 312 -9.80 2.47 22.78
N THR A 313 -10.33 2.39 21.56
CA THR A 313 -11.59 3.03 21.17
C THR A 313 -12.40 2.09 20.29
N GLY A 314 -13.66 1.89 20.63
CA GLY A 314 -14.60 1.07 19.86
C GLY A 314 -15.07 1.72 18.56
N GLY A 315 -15.86 0.98 17.80
CA GLY A 315 -16.45 1.42 16.54
C GLY A 315 -16.98 0.28 15.68
N ASP A 316 -17.39 0.62 14.46
CA ASP A 316 -17.82 -0.32 13.45
C ASP A 316 -16.61 -0.81 12.66
N VAL A 317 -16.41 -2.13 12.59
CA VAL A 317 -15.37 -2.73 11.75
C VAL A 317 -15.80 -2.59 10.30
N ILE A 318 -14.94 -2.01 9.46
CA ILE A 318 -15.21 -1.74 8.04
C ILE A 318 -14.43 -2.69 7.14
N TYR A 319 -13.23 -3.06 7.59
CA TYR A 319 -12.32 -3.93 6.87
C TYR A 319 -11.45 -4.70 7.85
N GLY A 320 -11.06 -5.92 7.50
CA GLY A 320 -10.07 -6.70 8.23
C GLY A 320 -9.27 -7.63 7.33
N VAL A 321 -7.98 -7.78 7.63
CA VAL A 321 -7.08 -8.69 6.92
C VAL A 321 -5.90 -9.06 7.83
N ALA A 322 -5.42 -10.29 7.74
CA ALA A 322 -4.20 -10.69 8.42
C ALA A 322 -2.99 -10.56 7.50
N HIS A 323 -1.81 -10.51 8.10
CA HIS A 323 -0.55 -10.65 7.40
C HIS A 323 0.25 -11.78 8.05
N GLN A 324 0.69 -12.72 7.20
CA GLN A 324 1.46 -13.89 7.55
C GLN A 324 2.54 -14.13 6.49
N HIS A 325 3.64 -14.73 6.90
CA HIS A 325 4.70 -15.21 6.03
C HIS A 325 4.44 -16.67 5.61
N THR A 326 5.23 -17.17 4.66
CA THR A 326 5.18 -18.57 4.21
C THR A 326 5.19 -19.54 5.39
N GLY A 327 4.29 -20.51 5.38
CA GLY A 327 3.99 -21.38 6.52
C GLY A 327 2.71 -20.99 7.26
N GLY A 328 2.20 -19.76 7.05
CA GLY A 328 0.91 -19.32 7.59
C GLY A 328 -0.24 -20.18 7.07
N ILE A 329 -1.16 -20.54 7.97
CA ILE A 329 -2.38 -21.32 7.67
C ILE A 329 -3.62 -20.40 7.72
N GLY A 330 -3.57 -19.37 8.56
CA GLY A 330 -4.65 -18.41 8.73
C GLY A 330 -4.57 -17.71 10.07
N SER A 331 -5.32 -16.63 10.20
CA SER A 331 -5.43 -15.86 11.42
C SER A 331 -6.86 -15.38 11.61
N ALA A 332 -7.25 -15.19 12.86
CA ALA A 332 -8.58 -14.75 13.20
C ALA A 332 -8.56 -13.78 14.39
N LEU A 333 -9.46 -12.81 14.33
CA LEU A 333 -9.71 -11.84 15.39
C LEU A 333 -11.10 -12.11 15.97
N TYR A 334 -11.18 -12.21 17.29
CA TYR A 334 -12.40 -12.51 18.03
C TYR A 334 -12.71 -11.42 19.05
N GLY A 335 -13.99 -11.22 19.34
CA GLY A 335 -14.43 -10.47 20.51
C GLY A 335 -14.30 -11.30 21.80
N GLU A 336 -14.39 -10.65 22.96
CA GLU A 336 -14.30 -11.32 24.26
C GLU A 336 -15.43 -12.32 24.51
N ASP A 337 -16.56 -12.14 23.83
CA ASP A 337 -17.72 -13.04 23.83
C ASP A 337 -17.56 -14.24 22.88
N GLY A 338 -16.40 -14.37 22.23
CA GLY A 338 -16.08 -15.45 21.29
C GLY A 338 -16.63 -15.25 19.88
N ARG A 339 -17.28 -14.11 19.58
CA ARG A 339 -17.74 -13.83 18.22
C ARG A 339 -16.55 -13.65 17.28
N VAL A 340 -16.68 -14.13 16.05
CA VAL A 340 -15.69 -13.89 15.00
C VAL A 340 -15.86 -12.45 14.49
N ILE A 341 -14.82 -11.63 14.65
CA ILE A 341 -14.75 -10.29 14.06
C ILE A 341 -14.31 -10.40 12.61
N CYS A 342 -13.22 -11.13 12.38
CA CYS A 342 -12.72 -11.40 11.03
C CYS A 342 -11.84 -12.66 11.04
N SER A 343 -11.95 -13.47 9.99
CA SER A 343 -11.03 -14.57 9.69
C SER A 343 -10.37 -14.31 8.34
N SER A 344 -9.05 -14.45 8.31
CA SER A 344 -8.22 -14.15 7.15
C SER A 344 -7.31 -15.33 6.86
N ILE A 345 -7.40 -15.85 5.63
CA ILE A 345 -6.75 -17.10 5.19
C ILE A 345 -5.81 -16.76 4.02
N PRO A 346 -4.56 -17.25 4.04
CA PRO A 346 -3.62 -17.06 2.95
C PRO A 346 -4.04 -17.80 1.68
N THR A 347 -3.81 -17.16 0.55
CA THR A 347 -3.83 -17.76 -0.78
C THR A 347 -2.40 -18.03 -1.21
N TYR A 348 -2.07 -19.30 -1.41
CA TYR A 348 -0.78 -19.71 -1.96
C TYR A 348 -0.85 -19.76 -3.50
N GLY A 349 0.25 -19.38 -4.15
CA GLY A 349 0.38 -19.55 -5.59
C GLY A 349 0.60 -21.02 -5.99
N GLU A 350 0.41 -21.31 -7.28
CA GLU A 350 0.54 -22.64 -7.87
C GLU A 350 1.41 -22.66 -9.16
N GLY A 351 1.82 -21.50 -9.65
CA GLY A 351 2.57 -21.29 -10.88
C GLY A 351 3.90 -20.56 -10.66
N GLU A 352 4.41 -19.92 -11.71
CA GLU A 352 5.71 -19.22 -11.71
C GLU A 352 5.54 -17.72 -12.07
N GLU A 353 4.39 -17.34 -12.59
CA GLU A 353 4.06 -15.97 -12.94
C GLU A 353 3.88 -15.07 -11.72
N ALA A 354 4.15 -13.78 -11.90
CA ALA A 354 4.01 -12.78 -10.85
C ALA A 354 2.57 -12.75 -10.31
N GLY A 355 2.42 -12.97 -9.00
CA GLY A 355 1.12 -13.06 -8.33
C GLY A 355 0.48 -14.44 -8.33
N ASN A 356 1.18 -15.49 -8.76
CA ASN A 356 0.74 -16.87 -8.62
C ASN A 356 1.88 -17.82 -8.21
N GLU A 357 2.93 -17.32 -7.57
CA GLU A 357 4.17 -18.07 -7.34
C GLU A 357 3.98 -19.24 -6.36
N ALA A 358 4.31 -20.45 -6.80
CA ALA A 358 4.20 -21.68 -6.03
C ALA A 358 5.00 -21.62 -4.72
N GLY A 359 4.32 -21.91 -3.60
CA GLY A 359 4.94 -21.89 -2.27
C GLY A 359 5.08 -20.50 -1.63
N TYR A 360 4.54 -19.44 -2.26
CA TYR A 360 4.47 -18.10 -1.70
C TYR A 360 3.02 -17.73 -1.37
N ILE A 361 2.84 -16.94 -0.32
CA ILE A 361 1.57 -16.27 -0.07
C ILE A 361 1.46 -15.09 -1.05
N VAL A 362 0.50 -15.19 -1.96
CA VAL A 362 0.23 -14.20 -3.02
C VAL A 362 -1.03 -13.37 -2.76
N GLY A 363 -1.76 -13.72 -1.71
CA GLY A 363 -3.02 -13.08 -1.31
C GLY A 363 -3.43 -13.46 0.10
N MET A 364 -4.29 -12.64 0.70
CA MET A 364 -4.99 -12.91 1.96
C MET A 364 -6.48 -12.64 1.78
N SER A 365 -7.33 -13.50 2.34
CA SER A 365 -8.77 -13.23 2.36
C SER A 365 -9.09 -12.05 3.28
N THR A 366 -10.04 -11.22 2.87
CA THR A 366 -10.37 -9.98 3.56
C THR A 366 -11.82 -9.98 4.04
N CYS A 367 -12.08 -9.38 5.19
CA CYS A 367 -13.42 -9.17 5.70
C CYS A 367 -13.94 -7.78 5.33
N TYR A 368 -15.15 -7.74 4.76
CA TYR A 368 -15.93 -6.52 4.56
C TYR A 368 -17.31 -6.72 5.20
N PRO A 369 -17.41 -6.62 6.53
CA PRO A 369 -18.70 -6.76 7.22
C PRO A 369 -19.68 -5.68 6.74
N ARG A 370 -20.98 -5.94 6.88
CA ARG A 370 -21.97 -4.91 6.61
C ARG A 370 -21.80 -3.79 7.64
N PRO A 371 -21.87 -2.51 7.24
CA PRO A 371 -21.82 -1.39 8.17
C PRO A 371 -22.72 -1.60 9.39
N GLY A 372 -22.13 -1.49 10.59
CA GLY A 372 -22.83 -1.68 11.87
C GLY A 372 -23.09 -3.13 12.29
N SER A 373 -22.79 -4.14 11.48
CA SER A 373 -23.03 -5.55 11.85
C SER A 373 -21.96 -6.14 12.76
N VAL A 374 -20.73 -5.63 12.67
CA VAL A 374 -19.61 -6.03 13.53
C VAL A 374 -19.10 -4.79 14.25
N LYS A 375 -19.41 -4.70 15.54
CA LYS A 375 -19.01 -3.59 16.41
C LYS A 375 -17.91 -4.04 17.34
N ILE A 376 -17.05 -3.14 17.78
CA ILE A 376 -16.11 -3.36 18.88
C ILE A 376 -16.40 -2.28 19.92
N SER A 377 -16.51 -2.63 21.19
CA SER A 377 -16.72 -1.67 22.27
C SER A 377 -15.40 -1.04 22.71
N SER A 378 -15.44 0.20 23.19
CA SER A 378 -14.25 0.81 23.81
C SER A 378 -13.84 0.02 25.04
N GLY A 379 -12.57 -0.35 25.12
CA GLY A 379 -12.01 -1.19 26.18
C GLY A 379 -12.28 -2.69 26.02
N GLU A 380 -13.02 -3.12 24.99
CA GLU A 380 -13.32 -4.53 24.74
C GLU A 380 -12.02 -5.33 24.60
N THR A 381 -11.98 -6.52 25.21
CA THR A 381 -10.85 -7.43 25.01
C THR A 381 -11.02 -8.16 23.69
N LEU A 382 -10.06 -8.02 22.78
CA LEU A 382 -9.98 -8.77 21.54
C LEU A 382 -9.04 -9.95 21.73
N ILE A 383 -9.33 -11.05 21.06
CA ILE A 383 -8.44 -12.21 21.01
C ILE A 383 -7.93 -12.34 19.58
N LEU A 384 -6.62 -12.18 19.40
CA LEU A 384 -5.96 -12.42 18.13
C LEU A 384 -5.33 -13.82 18.15
N GLU A 385 -5.62 -14.60 17.12
CA GLU A 385 -5.05 -15.92 16.87
C GLU A 385 -4.30 -15.95 15.54
N SER A 386 -3.11 -16.53 15.52
CA SER A 386 -2.31 -16.76 14.32
C SER A 386 -1.89 -18.23 14.27
N ASN A 387 -2.22 -18.90 13.17
CA ASN A 387 -1.94 -20.32 12.94
C ASN A 387 -0.88 -20.49 11.84
N TYR A 388 0.11 -21.32 12.13
CA TYR A 388 1.20 -21.67 11.22
C TYR A 388 1.38 -23.19 11.14
N SER A 389 1.89 -23.68 10.02
CA SER A 389 2.40 -25.04 9.94
C SER A 389 3.67 -25.15 10.75
N SER A 390 3.74 -26.17 11.61
CA SER A 390 4.95 -26.54 12.33
C SER A 390 5.62 -27.78 11.72
N ALA A 391 5.23 -28.20 10.51
CA ALA A 391 5.84 -29.33 9.81
C ALA A 391 7.34 -29.12 9.55
N ARG A 392 7.79 -27.86 9.55
CA ARG A 392 9.19 -27.46 9.61
C ARG A 392 9.31 -26.25 10.54
N ARG A 393 10.54 -25.97 10.96
CA ARG A 393 10.85 -24.75 11.70
C ARG A 393 10.78 -23.53 10.77
N HIS A 394 10.18 -22.46 11.26
CA HIS A 394 10.14 -21.16 10.58
C HIS A 394 10.75 -20.08 11.47
N THR A 395 11.57 -19.18 10.90
CA THR A 395 12.12 -18.01 11.62
C THR A 395 11.53 -16.71 11.07
N GLY A 396 11.41 -15.69 11.94
CA GLY A 396 10.98 -14.37 11.52
C GLY A 396 9.56 -14.35 10.94
N VAL A 397 8.65 -15.22 11.40
CA VAL A 397 7.26 -15.19 10.94
C VAL A 397 6.48 -14.09 11.63
N MET A 398 5.46 -13.55 10.96
CA MET A 398 4.60 -12.52 11.50
C MET A 398 3.18 -13.03 11.74
N GLY A 399 2.49 -12.49 12.75
CA GLY A 399 1.09 -12.79 13.02
C GLY A 399 0.34 -11.49 13.25
N LEU A 400 0.26 -10.67 12.20
CA LEU A 400 -0.31 -9.34 12.29
C LEU A 400 -1.76 -9.35 11.80
N PHE A 401 -2.58 -8.42 12.34
CA PHE A 401 -3.95 -8.24 11.92
C PHE A 401 -4.27 -6.77 11.73
N TYR A 402 -4.61 -6.38 10.52
CA TYR A 402 -4.97 -5.03 10.13
C TYR A 402 -6.49 -4.89 10.10
N ILE A 403 -7.05 -3.89 10.77
CA ILE A 403 -8.47 -3.54 10.66
C ILE A 403 -8.68 -2.04 10.45
N LEU A 404 -9.76 -1.71 9.74
CA LEU A 404 -10.31 -0.36 9.67
C LEU A 404 -11.53 -0.28 10.57
N VAL A 405 -11.56 0.72 11.46
CA VAL A 405 -12.66 0.95 12.37
C VAL A 405 -13.18 2.37 12.20
N ALA A 406 -14.47 2.50 11.91
CA ALA A 406 -15.16 3.79 11.91
C ALA A 406 -15.77 4.06 13.29
N GLU A 407 -15.74 5.31 13.74
CA GLU A 407 -16.51 5.67 14.94
C GLU A 407 -18.01 5.43 14.68
N PRO A 408 -18.79 5.02 15.71
CA PRO A 408 -20.22 4.83 15.54
C PRO A 408 -20.87 6.14 15.08
N LEU A 409 -21.53 6.11 13.93
CA LEU A 409 -22.29 7.26 13.44
C LEU A 409 -23.31 7.65 14.52
N LYS A 410 -23.26 8.90 14.99
CA LYS A 410 -24.29 9.43 15.89
C LYS A 410 -25.65 9.31 15.16
N PRO A 411 -26.73 8.84 15.81
CA PRO A 411 -28.03 8.65 15.18
C PRO A 411 -28.56 9.90 14.44
N ASP A 412 -28.16 11.10 14.88
CA ASP A 412 -28.60 12.37 14.28
C ASP A 412 -28.05 12.64 12.86
N SER A 413 -27.00 11.91 12.44
CA SER A 413 -26.40 12.05 11.11
C SER A 413 -27.27 11.45 9.99
N LEU A 414 -28.15 10.51 10.34
CA LEU A 414 -29.04 9.85 9.37
C LEU A 414 -30.21 10.75 8.92
N PHE A 415 -30.49 11.83 9.65
CA PHE A 415 -31.61 12.73 9.36
C PHE A 415 -31.24 13.98 8.56
N HIS A 416 -29.96 14.24 8.27
CA HIS A 416 -29.53 15.33 7.38
C HIS A 416 -29.17 14.86 5.95
N GLY A 417 -29.16 13.56 5.69
CA GLY A 417 -28.97 12.99 4.34
C GLY A 417 -30.27 12.75 3.57
N SER A 418 -31.43 12.89 4.22
CA SER A 418 -32.74 12.82 3.58
C SER A 418 -33.26 14.24 3.34
N VAL A 419 -33.68 14.52 2.10
CA VAL A 419 -34.16 15.81 1.57
C VAL A 419 -33.06 16.74 1.03
N LYS A 420 -32.49 16.33 -0.11
CA LYS A 420 -32.61 17.06 -1.39
C LYS A 420 -32.17 16.13 -2.54
N MET A 421 -32.96 15.08 -2.81
CA MET A 421 -33.10 14.65 -4.20
C MET A 421 -33.87 15.76 -4.92
N HIS A 422 -33.15 16.79 -5.35
CA HIS A 422 -33.61 17.55 -6.49
C HIS A 422 -33.39 16.61 -7.67
N GLU A 423 -34.49 16.03 -8.12
CA GLU A 423 -34.65 15.38 -9.39
C GLU A 423 -34.08 16.31 -10.47
N LYS A 424 -32.79 16.18 -10.78
CA LYS A 424 -32.27 16.62 -12.06
C LYS A 424 -32.86 15.65 -13.06
N LEU A 425 -34.05 15.98 -13.55
CA LEU A 425 -34.45 15.58 -14.89
C LEU A 425 -33.25 15.88 -15.79
N THR A 426 -32.61 14.82 -16.27
CA THR A 426 -31.69 14.86 -17.39
C THR A 426 -32.46 15.43 -18.57
N ALA A 427 -32.31 16.74 -18.80
CA ALA A 427 -32.66 17.32 -20.08
C ALA A 427 -31.79 16.62 -21.14
N PRO A 428 -32.37 16.08 -22.22
CA PRO A 428 -31.61 15.34 -23.19
C PRO A 428 -30.66 16.28 -23.95
N GLN A 429 -29.43 15.84 -24.15
CA GLN A 429 -28.38 16.54 -24.91
C GLN A 429 -28.76 16.69 -26.40
N PHE A 430 -29.68 17.61 -26.74
CA PHE A 430 -30.03 17.91 -28.14
C PHE A 430 -29.66 19.34 -28.59
N VAL A 431 -28.96 20.12 -27.78
CA VAL A 431 -28.58 21.50 -28.16
C VAL A 431 -27.57 21.52 -29.32
N TRP A 432 -26.70 20.52 -29.44
CA TRP A 432 -25.72 20.49 -30.54
C TRP A 432 -26.32 20.07 -31.89
N VAL A 433 -27.39 19.28 -31.89
CA VAL A 433 -28.06 18.82 -33.12
C VAL A 433 -28.84 19.98 -33.76
N GLU A 434 -29.54 20.80 -32.96
CA GLU A 434 -30.26 21.97 -33.49
C GLU A 434 -29.32 23.06 -34.00
N VAL A 435 -28.18 23.28 -33.33
CA VAL A 435 -27.15 24.24 -33.80
C VAL A 435 -26.51 23.76 -35.11
N LEU A 436 -26.19 22.47 -35.24
CA LEU A 436 -25.63 21.91 -36.47
C LEU A 436 -26.64 21.92 -37.64
N LEU A 437 -27.92 21.68 -37.36
CA LEU A 437 -28.99 21.77 -38.37
C LEU A 437 -29.20 23.23 -38.82
N GLY A 438 -29.18 24.19 -37.89
CA GLY A 438 -29.29 25.62 -38.20
C GLY A 438 -28.12 26.12 -39.07
N VAL A 439 -26.89 25.70 -38.77
CA VAL A 439 -25.69 26.08 -39.54
C VAL A 439 -25.71 25.47 -40.94
N THR A 440 -26.14 24.21 -41.09
CA THR A 440 -26.25 23.56 -42.41
C THR A 440 -27.33 24.19 -43.29
N ILE A 441 -28.49 24.55 -42.72
CA ILE A 441 -29.54 25.28 -43.44
C ILE A 441 -29.06 26.67 -43.86
N ALA A 442 -28.34 27.39 -42.99
CA ALA A 442 -27.79 28.70 -43.31
C ALA A 442 -26.75 28.64 -44.44
N ILE A 443 -25.86 27.64 -44.43
CA ILE A 443 -24.88 27.42 -45.51
C ILE A 443 -25.57 27.06 -46.83
N ALA A 444 -26.59 26.19 -46.79
CA ALA A 444 -27.36 25.83 -47.97
C ALA A 444 -28.14 27.03 -48.56
N ALA A 445 -28.72 27.88 -47.70
CA ALA A 445 -29.40 29.10 -48.13
C ALA A 445 -28.41 30.12 -48.74
N LEU A 446 -27.21 30.26 -48.17
CA LEU A 446 -26.15 31.12 -48.71
C LEU A 446 -25.61 30.60 -50.06
N ALA A 447 -25.46 29.29 -50.20
CA ALA A 447 -25.07 28.67 -51.46
C ALA A 447 -26.15 28.84 -52.53
N ALA A 448 -27.43 28.64 -52.18
CA ALA A 448 -28.56 28.84 -53.08
C ALA A 448 -28.72 30.32 -53.49
N TYR A 449 -28.53 31.26 -52.56
CA TYR A 449 -28.56 32.70 -52.85
C TYR A 449 -27.41 33.11 -53.78
N ARG A 450 -26.19 32.61 -53.57
CA ARG A 450 -25.06 32.85 -54.48
C ARG A 450 -25.27 32.22 -55.86
N GLN A 451 -25.86 31.02 -55.93
CA GLN A 451 -26.22 30.41 -57.21
C GLN A 451 -27.32 31.18 -57.95
N ARG A 452 -28.27 31.79 -57.23
CA ARG A 452 -29.33 32.62 -57.81
C ARG A 452 -28.80 33.97 -58.31
N SER A 453 -27.92 34.61 -57.54
CA SER A 453 -27.21 35.83 -57.95
C SER A 453 -26.33 35.61 -59.19
N GLN A 454 -25.64 34.46 -59.30
CA GLN A 454 -24.89 34.12 -60.52
C GLN A 454 -25.78 33.78 -61.74
N ARG A 455 -27.09 33.52 -61.51
CA ARG A 455 -28.06 33.23 -62.58
C ARG A 455 -28.77 34.50 -63.08
N GLU A 456 -28.73 35.59 -62.32
CA GLU A 456 -29.30 36.90 -62.69
C GLU A 456 -28.30 37.80 -63.45
N ASP A 457 -27.00 37.52 -63.39
CA ASP A 457 -25.96 38.21 -64.20
C ASP A 457 -25.79 37.63 -65.62
N GLY A 458 -26.72 36.76 -66.05
CA GLY A 458 -26.69 36.08 -67.34
C GLY A 458 -27.77 36.55 -68.33
N TYR A 459 -27.91 37.85 -68.56
CA TYR A 459 -28.66 38.38 -69.71
C TYR A 459 -27.83 39.44 -70.44
N GLN A 460 -27.00 38.98 -71.39
CA GLN A 460 -26.46 39.84 -72.45
C GLN A 460 -27.48 39.92 -73.60
N SER A 461 -27.79 41.15 -73.99
CA SER A 461 -28.43 41.51 -75.25
C SER A 461 -27.53 41.19 -76.45
N VAL A 462 -28.05 40.51 -77.48
CA VAL A 462 -27.56 40.65 -78.86
C VAL A 462 -28.74 40.58 -79.84
N VAL A 463 -28.63 41.48 -80.82
CA VAL A 463 -29.35 41.67 -82.09
C VAL A 463 -29.55 40.38 -82.88
#